data_AF-A0A1E3GMX4-F1
#
_entry.id   AF-A0A1E3GMX4-F1
#
_cell.length_a   1.000
_cell.length_b   1.000
_cell.length_c   1.000
_cell.angle_alpha   90.00
_cell.angle_beta   90.00
_cell.angle_gamma   90.00
#
_symmetry.space_group_name_H-M   'P 1'
#
loop_
_entity.id
_entity.type
_entity.pdbx_description
1 polymer ?
#
loop_
_entity_poly.entity_id
_entity_poly.type
_entity_poly.pdbx_seq_one_letter_code
_entity_poly.pdbx_strand_id
1 'polypeptide(L)'
;MADLFEIPLADSSVDIIYTSHSLEPNGGREEAALKELLRVARRAVILFEPIYELGNVEAQLRMDTHKYVKQLKNVAENLGGIVNKSATNKSALSAFCFNQLSP
;
A
#
# COMPACT_ATOMS: atom_id res chain seq x y z
N MET A 1 7.42 -5.24 19.61
CA MET A 1 7.42 -4.65 18.26
C MET A 1 6.66 -5.62 17.36
N ALA A 2 5.88 -5.13 16.39
CA ALA A 2 5.18 -5.96 15.42
C ALA A 2 5.86 -5.83 14.05
N ASP A 3 5.71 -6.83 13.19
CA ASP A 3 6.27 -6.86 11.84
C ASP A 3 5.16 -6.62 10.79
N LEU A 4 5.36 -5.64 9.90
CA LEU A 4 4.47 -5.36 8.77
C LEU A 4 4.40 -6.53 7.78
N PHE A 5 5.43 -7.37 7.73
CA PHE A 5 5.56 -8.47 6.79
C PHE A 5 5.12 -9.82 7.37
N GLU A 6 4.76 -9.84 8.65
CA GLU A 6 4.29 -11.03 9.38
C GLU A 6 3.27 -10.59 10.45
N ILE A 7 2.11 -10.11 10.00
CA ILE A 7 1.02 -9.65 10.85
C ILE A 7 0.36 -10.87 11.50
N PRO A 8 0.31 -10.98 12.84
CA PRO A 8 -0.19 -12.17 13.55
C PRO A 8 -1.72 -12.21 13.62
N LEU A 9 -2.37 -11.91 12.49
CA LEU A 9 -3.81 -11.95 12.30
C LEU A 9 -4.15 -12.94 11.19
N ALA A 10 -5.30 -13.60 11.32
CA ALA A 10 -5.77 -14.54 10.32
C ALA A 10 -6.12 -13.83 9.00
N ASP A 11 -6.12 -14.59 7.92
CA ASP A 11 -6.52 -14.10 6.60
C ASP A 11 -7.94 -13.53 6.65
N SER A 12 -8.16 -12.40 5.99
CA SER A 12 -9.47 -11.72 5.92
C SER A 12 -10.14 -11.47 7.28
N SER A 13 -9.36 -11.32 8.36
CA SER A 13 -9.88 -11.12 9.72
C SER A 13 -10.16 -9.65 10.07
N VAL A 14 -9.66 -8.70 9.26
CA VAL A 14 -9.84 -7.26 9.47
C VAL A 14 -10.60 -6.67 8.29
N ASP A 15 -11.72 -5.99 8.55
CA ASP A 15 -12.53 -5.42 7.47
C ASP A 15 -11.77 -4.44 6.58
N ILE A 16 -11.11 -3.48 7.19
CA ILE A 16 -10.37 -2.42 6.52
C ILE A 16 -9.02 -2.30 7.21
N ILE A 17 -7.96 -2.38 6.42
CA ILE A 17 -6.63 -1.98 6.85
C ILE A 17 -6.34 -0.63 6.24
N TYR A 18 -5.67 0.24 7.00
CA TYR A 18 -5.10 1.44 6.42
C TYR A 18 -3.68 1.63 6.92
N THR A 19 -2.86 2.28 6.10
CA THR A 19 -1.51 2.68 6.46
C THR A 19 -1.40 4.19 6.41
N SER A 20 -0.52 4.77 7.23
CA SER A 20 -0.18 6.18 7.16
C SER A 20 1.33 6.31 7.35
N HIS A 21 2.03 6.69 6.28
CA HIS A 21 3.49 6.80 6.25
C HIS A 21 4.22 5.57 6.81
N SER A 22 3.61 4.39 6.69
CA SER A 22 4.14 3.16 7.30
C SER A 22 4.77 2.24 6.26
N LEU A 23 4.30 2.29 5.01
CA LEU A 23 4.94 1.62 3.90
C LEU A 23 6.18 2.40 3.44
N GLU A 24 6.16 3.73 3.53
CA GLU A 24 7.19 4.60 2.95
C GLU A 24 8.64 4.14 3.15
N PRO A 25 9.14 3.72 4.33
CA PRO A 25 10.56 3.42 4.51
C PRO A 25 10.99 2.05 3.96
N ASN A 26 10.08 1.28 3.34
CA ASN A 26 10.29 -0.13 2.99
C ASN A 26 10.58 -0.36 1.49
N GLY A 27 11.28 0.58 0.82
CA GLY A 27 11.55 0.45 -0.62
C GLY A 27 12.24 -0.87 -1.00
N GLY A 28 11.80 -1.46 -2.11
CA GLY A 28 12.21 -2.79 -2.56
C GLY A 28 11.44 -3.95 -1.91
N ARG A 29 10.48 -3.68 -1.02
CA ARG A 29 9.60 -4.68 -0.39
C ARG A 29 8.12 -4.41 -0.64
N GLU A 30 7.78 -3.69 -1.70
CA GLU A 30 6.42 -3.25 -2.00
C GLU A 30 5.46 -4.43 -2.17
N GLU A 31 5.89 -5.46 -2.91
CA GLU A 31 5.09 -6.66 -3.12
C GLU A 31 4.85 -7.41 -1.82
N ALA A 32 5.89 -7.60 -1.00
CA ALA A 32 5.77 -8.28 0.28
C ALA A 32 4.84 -7.52 1.24
N ALA A 33 4.98 -6.20 1.32
CA ALA A 33 4.14 -5.38 2.18
C ALA A 33 2.68 -5.38 1.73
N LEU A 34 2.41 -5.17 0.43
CA LEU A 34 1.05 -5.19 -0.10
C LEU A 34 0.44 -6.58 0.03
N LYS A 35 1.17 -7.65 -0.27
CA LYS A 35 0.67 -9.03 -0.13
C LYS A 35 0.21 -9.32 1.30
N GLU A 36 0.96 -8.87 2.30
CA GLU A 36 0.60 -9.09 3.70
C GLU A 36 -0.62 -8.27 4.14
N LEU A 37 -0.71 -7.00 3.71
CA LEU A 37 -1.91 -6.18 3.95
C LEU A 37 -3.15 -6.79 3.28
N LEU A 38 -3.01 -7.31 2.06
CA LEU A 38 -4.08 -7.95 1.31
C LEU A 38 -4.50 -9.29 1.91
N ARG A 39 -3.57 -10.04 2.49
CA ARG A 39 -3.87 -11.29 3.19
C ARG A 39 -4.81 -11.05 4.36
N VAL A 40 -4.52 -10.04 5.19
CA VAL A 40 -5.27 -9.77 6.43
C VAL A 40 -6.57 -9.00 6.17
N ALA A 41 -6.61 -8.12 5.16
CA ALA A 41 -7.78 -7.30 4.85
C ALA A 41 -8.91 -8.11 4.18
N ARG A 42 -10.13 -8.00 4.70
CA ARG A 42 -11.33 -8.62 4.12
C ARG A 42 -11.92 -7.80 2.98
N ARG A 43 -11.96 -6.48 3.11
CA ARG A 43 -12.71 -5.60 2.18
C ARG A 43 -11.84 -4.56 1.49
N ALA A 44 -10.93 -3.92 2.21
CA ALA A 44 -10.12 -2.84 1.65
C ALA A 44 -8.79 -2.63 2.38
N VAL A 45 -7.81 -2.13 1.62
CA VAL A 45 -6.53 -1.61 2.12
C VAL A 45 -6.37 -0.17 1.64
N ILE A 46 -6.37 0.82 2.55
CA ILE A 46 -6.29 2.25 2.22
C ILE A 46 -4.88 2.76 2.52
N LEU A 47 -4.20 3.36 1.54
CA LEU A 47 -2.82 3.81 1.72
C LEU A 47 -2.74 5.35 1.81
N PHE A 48 -2.30 5.86 2.95
CA PHE A 48 -1.90 7.25 3.10
C PHE A 48 -0.37 7.33 3.09
N GLU A 49 0.21 7.16 1.90
CA GLU A 49 1.65 7.07 1.68
C GLU A 49 2.09 8.10 0.64
N PRO A 50 3.32 8.65 0.72
CA PRO A 50 3.89 9.42 -0.38
C PRO A 50 3.95 8.57 -1.65
N ILE A 51 3.47 9.12 -2.76
CA ILE A 51 3.43 8.41 -4.04
C ILE A 51 4.49 8.98 -4.97
N TYR A 52 5.53 8.18 -5.24
CA TYR A 52 6.67 8.57 -6.07
C TYR A 52 6.22 9.10 -7.44
N GLU A 53 5.28 8.41 -8.08
CA GLU A 53 4.79 8.70 -9.43
C GLU A 53 3.95 9.99 -9.50
N LEU A 54 3.51 10.53 -8.36
CA LEU A 54 2.73 11.76 -8.27
C LEU A 54 3.54 12.92 -7.65
N GLY A 55 4.75 12.65 -7.15
CA GLY A 55 5.63 13.65 -6.57
C GLY A 55 6.21 14.62 -7.61
N ASN A 56 6.48 15.86 -7.19
CA ASN A 56 7.35 16.75 -7.97
C ASN A 56 8.82 16.30 -7.86
N VAL A 57 9.72 16.95 -8.61
CA VAL A 57 11.15 16.59 -8.63
C VAL A 57 11.78 16.61 -7.24
N GLU A 58 11.49 17.61 -6.41
CA GLU A 58 12.01 17.70 -5.05
C GLU A 58 11.52 16.54 -4.17
N ALA A 59 10.22 16.20 -4.24
CA ALA A 59 9.65 15.07 -3.53
C ALA A 59 10.25 13.74 -4.00
N GLN A 60 10.44 13.55 -5.31
CA GLN A 60 11.07 12.35 -5.86
C GLN A 60 12.52 12.19 -5.39
N LEU A 61 13.32 13.26 -5.43
CA LEU A 61 14.70 13.24 -4.91
C LEU A 61 14.74 12.91 -3.41
N ARG A 62 13.81 13.44 -2.63
CA ARG A 62 13.67 13.10 -1.21
C ARG A 62 13.35 11.61 -1.04
N MET A 63 12.39 11.10 -1.80
CA MET A 63 11.98 9.69 -1.77
C MET A 63 13.12 8.76 -2.22
N ASP A 64 13.90 9.14 -3.22
CA ASP A 64 15.10 8.40 -3.65
C ASP A 64 16.15 8.33 -2.55
N THR A 65 16.43 9.46 -1.90
CA THR A 65 17.40 9.56 -0.81
C THR A 65 17.03 8.64 0.36
N HIS A 66 15.74 8.55 0.69
CA HIS A 66 15.24 7.71 1.77
C HIS A 66 14.85 6.30 1.33
N LYS A 67 15.07 5.94 0.06
CA LYS A 67 14.73 4.63 -0.51
C LYS A 67 13.27 4.25 -0.26
N TYR A 68 12.36 5.18 -0.54
CA TYR A 68 10.95 4.93 -0.33
C TYR A 68 10.40 3.91 -1.32
N VAL A 69 9.27 3.32 -0.92
CA VAL A 69 8.45 2.47 -1.79
C VAL A 69 8.02 3.22 -3.06
N LYS A 70 7.95 2.49 -4.16
CA LYS A 70 7.53 3.01 -5.48
C LYS A 70 6.55 2.07 -6.15
N GLN A 71 5.85 2.53 -7.17
CA GLN A 71 5.00 1.70 -8.02
C GLN A 71 3.89 0.95 -7.26
N LEU A 72 3.44 1.46 -6.11
CA LEU A 72 2.44 0.82 -5.25
C LEU A 72 1.16 0.47 -6.02
N LYS A 73 0.74 1.31 -6.97
CA LYS A 73 -0.39 1.03 -7.86
C LYS A 73 -0.16 -0.23 -8.68
N ASN A 74 0.96 -0.30 -9.41
CA ASN A 74 1.25 -1.40 -10.31
C ASN A 74 1.40 -2.72 -9.53
N VAL A 75 2.06 -2.67 -8.38
CA VAL A 75 2.22 -3.84 -7.51
C VAL A 75 0.87 -4.32 -6.99
N ALA A 76 0.01 -3.40 -6.52
CA ALA A 76 -1.34 -3.76 -6.06
C ALA A 76 -2.18 -4.39 -7.18
N GLU A 77 -2.13 -3.84 -8.40
CA GLU A 77 -2.84 -4.39 -9.56
C GLU A 77 -2.30 -5.76 -9.98
N ASN A 78 -0.97 -5.97 -9.95
CA ASN A 78 -0.36 -7.27 -10.22
C ASN A 78 -0.74 -8.34 -9.19
N LEU A 79 -1.05 -7.94 -7.96
CA LEU A 79 -1.56 -8.81 -6.90
C LEU A 79 -3.08 -9.05 -7.00
N GLY A 80 -3.74 -8.59 -8.07
CA GLY A 80 -5.18 -8.75 -8.30
C GLY A 80 -6.05 -7.65 -7.70
N GLY A 81 -5.44 -6.58 -7.19
CA GLY A 81 -6.15 -5.46 -6.58
C GLY A 81 -6.71 -4.46 -7.58
N ILE A 82 -7.85 -3.88 -7.24
CA ILE A 82 -8.44 -2.77 -7.98
C ILE A 82 -8.02 -1.47 -7.30
N VAL A 83 -7.29 -0.60 -8.00
CA VAL A 83 -6.80 0.66 -7.42
C VAL A 83 -7.69 1.82 -7.90
N ASN A 84 -8.52 2.36 -7.00
CA ASN A 84 -9.35 3.52 -7.30
C ASN A 84 -8.76 4.79 -6.69
N LYS A 85 -8.49 5.81 -7.50
CA LYS A 85 -8.00 7.10 -7.00
C LYS A 85 -9.10 7.83 -6.21
N SER A 86 -8.88 8.10 -4.93
CA SER A 86 -9.67 9.03 -4.12
C SER A 86 -9.09 10.45 -4.23
N ALA A 87 -9.98 11.44 -4.31
CA ALA A 87 -9.63 12.85 -4.38
C ALA A 87 -9.19 13.38 -3.00
N THR A 88 -7.96 13.09 -2.58
CA THR A 88 -7.30 13.85 -1.50
C THR A 88 -5.93 14.33 -1.97
N ASN A 89 -5.85 15.63 -2.21
CA ASN A 89 -4.66 16.49 -2.33
C ASN A 89 -3.33 15.79 -2.65
N LYS A 90 -3.05 15.61 -3.96
CA LYS A 90 -1.73 15.36 -4.61
C LYS A 90 -0.81 14.23 -4.09
N SER A 91 -1.09 13.58 -2.96
CA SER A 91 -0.06 12.84 -2.21
C SER A 91 -0.52 11.54 -1.57
N ALA A 92 -1.79 11.14 -1.69
CA ALA A 92 -2.28 9.85 -1.19
C ALA A 92 -2.87 9.01 -2.33
N LEU A 93 -2.52 7.71 -2.36
CA LEU A 93 -3.16 6.71 -3.22
C LEU A 93 -4.05 5.84 -2.36
N SER A 94 -5.36 6.03 -2.41
CA SER A 94 -6.25 4.98 -1.93
C SER A 94 -6.16 3.78 -2.87
N ALA A 95 -5.45 2.72 -2.50
CA ALA A 95 -5.77 1.42 -3.07
C ALA A 95 -7.16 1.00 -2.54
N PHE A 96 -7.96 0.30 -3.33
CA PHE A 96 -9.20 -0.32 -2.85
C PHE A 96 -9.16 -1.78 -3.29
N CYS A 97 -8.24 -2.53 -2.70
CA CYS A 97 -8.15 -3.92 -3.04
C CYS A 97 -9.34 -4.66 -2.41
N PHE A 98 -10.35 -4.92 -3.24
CA PHE A 98 -11.41 -5.86 -2.91
C PHE A 98 -10.80 -7.25 -2.95
N ASN A 99 -10.77 -7.93 -1.82
CA ASN A 99 -10.49 -9.36 -1.79
C ASN A 99 -11.65 -10.04 -2.53
N GLN A 100 -11.50 -10.25 -3.84
CA GLN A 100 -12.31 -11.20 -4.61
C GLN A 100 -11.70 -12.59 -4.42
N LEU A 101 -11.50 -13.00 -3.16
CA LEU A 101 -11.46 -14.42 -2.87
C LEU A 101 -12.93 -14.84 -2.91
N SER A 102 -13.27 -15.60 -3.95
CA SER A 102 -14.58 -16.19 -4.29
C SER A 102 -15.39 -16.64 -3.07
N PRO A 103 -16.75 -16.63 -3.15
CA PRO A 103 -17.67 -16.66 -2.01
C PRO A 103 -17.52 -17.85 -1.06
#